data_AF-A0A660MLG8-F1
#
_entry.id   AF-A0A660MLG8-F1
#
_cell.length_a   1.000
_cell.length_b   1.000
_cell.length_c   1.000
_cell.angle_alpha   90.00
_cell.angle_beta   90.00
_cell.angle_gamma   90.00
#
_symmetry.space_group_name_H-M   'P 1'
#
loop_
_entity.id
_entity.type
_entity.pdbx_description
1 polymer ?
#
loop_
_entity_poly.entity_id
_entity_poly.type
_entity_poly.pdbx_seq_one_letter_code
_entity_poly.pdbx_strand_id
1 'polypeptide(L)' 'MLRIVAILHNPAGSTGLIGKFLDEQPEVDFRVLCPLAGDPLPEADTFDAAIVFGGKMSANDCPALPP' A
#
# COMPACT_ATOMS: atom_id res chain seq x y z
N MET A 1 -0.03 -10.84 -15.74
CA MET A 1 0.39 -9.62 -15.04
C MET A 1 0.03 -9.80 -13.57
N LEU A 2 1.01 -9.79 -12.66
CA LEU A 2 0.80 -9.81 -11.21
C LEU A 2 0.43 -8.41 -10.74
N ARG A 3 -0.71 -8.27 -10.08
CA ARG A 3 -1.21 -6.99 -9.55
C ARG A 3 -0.71 -6.84 -8.12
N ILE A 4 0.18 -5.88 -7.89
CA ILE A 4 0.76 -5.63 -6.56
C ILE A 4 0.40 -4.23 -6.11
N VAL A 5 -0.15 -4.12 -4.89
CA VAL A 5 -0.45 -2.83 -4.27
C VAL A 5 0.54 -2.53 -3.17
N ALA A 6 1.02 -1.30 -3.10
CA ALA A 6 1.78 -0.76 -1.98
C ALA A 6 0.92 0.26 -1.22
N ILE A 7 0.74 0.05 0.08
CA ILE A 7 0.04 0.97 0.97
C ILE A 7 1.05 1.79 1.76
N LEU A 8 1.04 3.11 1.54
CA LEU A 8 1.83 4.08 2.29
C LEU A 8 1.01 4.70 3.44
N HIS A 9 1.69 4.91 4.57
CA HIS A 9 1.15 5.60 5.75
C HIS A 9 1.72 7.02 5.92
N ASN A 10 2.29 7.58 4.86
CA ASN A 10 2.81 8.94 4.81
C ASN A 10 2.60 9.48 3.39
N PRO A 11 1.84 10.57 3.18
CA PRO A 11 1.69 11.19 1.87
C PRO A 11 3.00 11.65 1.23
N ALA A 12 4.02 11.97 2.05
CA ALA A 12 5.37 12.27 1.59
C ALA A 12 6.30 11.02 1.61
N GLY A 13 5.72 9.84 1.78
CA GLY A 13 6.44 8.56 1.84
C GLY A 13 6.92 8.09 0.48
N SER A 14 7.78 7.08 0.50
CA SER A 14 8.30 6.43 -0.71
C SER A 14 8.36 4.93 -0.50
N THR A 15 8.14 4.20 -1.60
CA THR A 15 8.34 2.75 -1.68
C THR A 15 9.82 2.36 -1.79
N GLY A 16 10.74 3.32 -1.96
CA GLY A 16 12.17 3.09 -1.94
C GLY A 16 12.65 2.11 -3.02
N LEU A 17 13.62 1.26 -2.67
CA LEU A 17 14.22 0.31 -3.62
C LEU A 17 13.24 -0.75 -4.11
N ILE A 18 12.32 -1.21 -3.26
CA ILE A 18 11.35 -2.24 -3.68
C ILE A 18 10.39 -1.69 -4.73
N GLY A 19 9.95 -0.43 -4.61
CA GLY A 19 9.10 0.19 -5.64
C GLY A 19 9.81 0.27 -6.98
N LYS A 20 11.05 0.77 -6.99
CA LYS A 20 11.88 0.83 -8.22
C LYS A 20 12.05 -0.55 -8.85
N PHE A 21 12.35 -1.56 -8.04
CA PHE A 21 12.51 -2.93 -8.52
C PHE A 21 11.24 -3.47 -9.18
N LEU A 22 10.06 -3.23 -8.59
CA LEU A 22 8.77 -3.70 -9.10
C LEU A 22 8.33 -2.94 -10.35
N ASP A 23 8.58 -1.64 -10.44
CA ASP A 23 8.32 -0.82 -11.64
C ASP A 23 9.14 -1.29 -12.85
N GLU A 24 10.31 -1.90 -12.62
CA GLU A 24 11.18 -2.47 -13.66
C GLU A 24 10.73 -3.87 -14.12
N GLN A 25 9.75 -4.50 -13.46
CA GLN A 25 9.28 -5.84 -13.84
C GLN A 25 8.14 -5.76 -14.88
N PRO A 26 8.33 -6.27 -16.11
CA PRO A 26 7.33 -6.16 -17.17
C PRO A 26 6.07 -7.02 -16.92
N GLU A 27 6.13 -7.96 -15.99
CA GLU A 27 5.02 -8.83 -15.63
C GLU A 27 4.23 -8.33 -14.41
N VAL A 28 4.60 -7.20 -13.83
CA VAL A 28 3.98 -6.64 -12.63
C VAL A 28 3.21 -5.36 -12.97
N ASP A 29 1.95 -5.29 -12.54
CA ASP A 29 1.18 -4.07 -12.45
C ASP A 29 1.29 -3.54 -11.01
N PHE A 30 2.20 -2.59 -10.80
CA PHE A 30 2.51 -2.03 -9.49
C PHE A 30 1.75 -0.72 -9.25
N ARG A 31 1.00 -0.65 -8.15
CA ARG A 31 0.20 0.52 -7.77
C ARG A 31 0.53 0.96 -6.36
N VAL A 32 0.73 2.27 -6.17
CA VAL A 32 0.98 2.88 -4.86
C VAL A 32 -0.26 3.65 -4.43
N LEU A 33 -0.72 3.41 -3.20
CA LEU A 33 -1.88 4.05 -2.60
C LEU A 33 -1.52 4.60 -1.23
N CYS A 34 -2.10 5.73 -0.84
CA CYS A 34 -1.97 6.32 0.49
C CYS A 34 -3.36 6.71 1.04
N PRO A 35 -3.96 5.89 1.91
CA PRO A 35 -5.26 6.22 2.51
C PRO A 35 -5.28 7.54 3.28
N LEU A 36 -4.15 7.94 3.87
CA LEU A 36 -4.01 9.23 4.54
C LEU A 36 -3.99 10.43 3.58
N ALA A 37 -3.72 10.18 2.29
CA ALA A 37 -3.84 11.17 1.21
C ALA A 37 -5.23 11.18 0.56
N GLY A 38 -6.16 10.30 1.00
CA GLY A 38 -7.51 10.18 0.46
C GLY A 38 -7.68 9.07 -0.57
N ASP A 39 -6.64 8.28 -0.87
CA ASP A 39 -6.79 7.13 -1.75
C ASP A 39 -7.67 6.05 -1.09
N PRO A 40 -8.60 5.42 -1.82
CA PRO A 40 -9.39 4.33 -1.26
C PRO A 40 -8.52 3.11 -0.96
N LEU A 41 -8.88 2.35 0.08
CA LEU A 41 -8.33 1.01 0.25
C LEU A 41 -8.84 0.10 -0.89
N PRO A 42 -7.97 -0.73 -1.48
CA PRO A 42 -8.38 -1.63 -2.54
C PRO A 42 -9.18 -2.82 -1.98
N GLU A 43 -10.17 -3.27 -2.74
CA GLU A 43 -10.89 -4.51 -2.45
C GLU A 43 -9.95 -5.72 -2.59
N ALA A 44 -10.10 -6.72 -1.70
CA ALA A 44 -9.13 -7.79 -1.53
C ALA A 44 -8.95 -8.71 -2.77
N ASP A 45 -9.94 -8.75 -3.67
CA ASP A 45 -9.92 -9.54 -4.91
C ASP A 45 -9.31 -8.77 -6.12
N THR A 46 -9.02 -7.48 -5.94
CA THR A 46 -8.50 -6.62 -7.01
C THR A 46 -6.99 -6.70 -7.21
N PHE A 47 -6.27 -7.43 -6.33
CA PHE A 47 -4.83 -7.60 -6.38
C PHE A 47 -4.39 -9.00 -6.00
N ASP A 48 -3.16 -9.37 -6.39
CA ASP A 48 -2.58 -10.69 -6.13
C ASP A 48 -1.65 -10.66 -4.89
N ALA A 49 -1.10 -9.48 -4.56
CA ALA A 49 -0.35 -9.25 -3.33
C ALA A 49 -0.44 -7.80 -2.85
N ALA A 50 -0.24 -7.59 -1.55
CA ALA A 50 -0.16 -6.28 -0.91
C ALA A 50 1.13 -6.12 -0.10
N ILE A 51 1.71 -4.92 -0.16
CA ILE A 51 2.86 -4.49 0.64
C ILE A 51 2.38 -3.35 1.53
N VAL A 52 2.48 -3.52 2.85
CA VAL A 52 2.07 -2.51 3.82
C VAL A 52 3.33 -1.89 4.42
N PHE A 53 3.57 -0.60 4.16
CA PHE A 53 4.75 0.09 4.65
C PHE A 53 4.57 0.54 6.10
N GLY A 54 5.67 0.79 6.80
CA GLY A 54 5.62 1.38 8.13
C GLY A 54 5.00 2.79 8.13
N GLY A 55 4.58 3.24 9.31
CA GLY A 55 4.07 4.58 9.56
C GLY A 55 4.40 5.03 10.97
N LYS A 56 4.23 6.32 11.26
CA LYS A 56 4.40 6.89 12.61
C LYS A 56 3.23 6.61 13.56
N MET A 57 2.21 5.91 13.08
CA MET A 57 0.96 5.63 13.78
C MET A 57 1.06 4.29 14.50
N SER A 58 0.39 4.15 15.63
CA SER A 58 0.16 2.87 16.27
C SER A 58 -0.90 2.08 15.50
N ALA A 59 -0.77 0.75 15.47
CA ALA A 59 -1.86 -0.12 15.02
C ALA A 59 -3.13 0.05 15.88
N ASN A 60 -3.00 0.62 17.09
CA ASN A 60 -4.09 0.86 18.03
C ASN A 60 -4.63 2.30 18.00
N ASP A 61 -4.14 3.17 17.11
CA ASP A 61 -4.64 4.56 17.02
C ASP A 61 -6.07 4.63 16.43
N CYS A 62 -6.63 3.51 16.00
CA CYS A 62 -8.03 3.39 15.59
C CYS A 62 -8.93 3.27 16.84
N PRO A 63 -9.98 4.11 17.00
CA PRO A 63 -10.96 3.92 18.06
C PRO A 63 -11.71 2.61 17.79
N ALA A 64 -11.32 1.54 18.49
CA ALA A 64 -11.93 0.21 18.58
C ALA A 64 -12.74 -0.27 17.35
N LEU A 65 -12.28 -1.37 16.73
CA LEU A 65 -13.16 -2.19 15.88
C LEU A 65 -14.50 -2.40 16.62
N PRO A 66 -15.66 -2.18 15.97
CA PRO A 66 -16.93 -2.48 16.60
C PRO A 66 -16.94 -3.95 17.08
N PRO A 67 -17.57 -4.23 18.24
CA PRO A 67 -17.60 -5.57 18.83
C PRO A 67 -18.23 -6.62 17.91
#